data_AF-A0A7W7VL69-F1
#
_entry.id   AF-A0A7W7VL69-F1
#
_cell.length_a   1.000
_cell.length_b   1.000
_cell.length_c   1.000
_cell.angle_alpha   90.00
_cell.angle_beta   90.00
_cell.angle_gamma   90.00
#
_symmetry.space_group_name_H-M   'P 1'
#
loop_
_entity.id
_entity.type
_entity.pdbx_description
1 polymer ?
#
loop_
_entity_poly.entity_id
_entity_poly.type
_entity_poly.pdbx_seq_one_letter_code
_entity_poly.pdbx_strand_id
1 'polypeptide(L)'
;MMIFDGIDDDLRAARERVRRLERLTTQRQGLALQLDEVGQLLVELEERLAEEEKDVSRLESGGFTAFLAGLAGSKEERLAKERAEAQAVRQRLDGQRSRLGWLETDMAAVESGLAEVGTAREEYAALLERKERMLVESGDPRGRELTDIAKRLADTAADLREHEEAHQAGTEAAQAVGQVLHSLGSARGASRWDMLSGGGGFADMVEHGHLRNADEAAWHAQRSLDVLSRELADIGVRVNPQMPEVDTRWFADMFFDNIVVDAIKHQRIARTGEAVTEIAQWVRDTVTSLAARHAELGRQRDQLVARREELLAS
;
A
#
# COMPACT_ATOMS: atom_id res chain seq x y z
N MET A 1 -0.93 -47.03 -18.17
CA MET A 1 -1.84 -45.87 -18.24
C MET A 1 -3.01 -46.06 -17.26
N MET A 2 -2.70 -46.34 -15.97
CA MET A 2 -3.68 -46.61 -14.90
C MET A 2 -3.14 -46.29 -13.48
N ILE A 3 -1.96 -45.68 -13.34
CA ILE A 3 -1.31 -45.52 -12.01
C ILE A 3 -1.81 -44.24 -11.30
N PHE A 4 -2.31 -43.26 -12.05
CA PHE A 4 -2.65 -41.92 -11.53
C PHE A 4 -4.14 -41.57 -11.61
N ASP A 5 -4.96 -42.36 -12.30
CA ASP A 5 -6.37 -42.03 -12.58
C ASP A 5 -7.18 -41.68 -11.32
N GLY A 6 -6.96 -42.39 -10.21
CA GLY A 6 -7.63 -42.11 -8.94
C GLY A 6 -7.24 -40.77 -8.32
N ILE A 7 -5.96 -40.38 -8.36
CA ILE A 7 -5.52 -39.10 -7.82
C ILE A 7 -5.88 -37.93 -8.76
N ASP A 8 -5.98 -38.19 -10.06
CA ASP A 8 -6.39 -37.20 -11.06
C ASP A 8 -7.87 -36.84 -10.92
N ASP A 9 -8.72 -37.82 -10.61
CA ASP A 9 -10.13 -37.59 -10.31
C ASP A 9 -10.31 -36.83 -8.99
N ASP A 10 -9.56 -37.21 -7.93
CA ASP A 10 -9.57 -36.49 -6.65
C ASP A 10 -9.12 -35.03 -6.82
N LEU A 11 -8.06 -34.79 -7.60
CA LEU A 11 -7.56 -33.45 -7.92
C LEU A 11 -8.60 -32.61 -8.67
N ARG A 12 -9.33 -33.21 -9.63
CA ARG A 12 -10.38 -32.52 -10.37
C ARG A 12 -11.51 -32.09 -9.43
N ALA A 13 -11.97 -33.00 -8.57
CA ALA A 13 -13.02 -32.71 -7.58
C ALA A 13 -12.58 -31.63 -6.57
N ALA A 14 -11.35 -31.72 -6.05
CA ALA A 14 -10.80 -30.72 -5.14
C ALA A 14 -10.66 -29.35 -5.82
N ARG A 15 -10.24 -29.30 -7.09
CA ARG A 15 -10.17 -28.05 -7.87
C ARG A 15 -11.53 -27.39 -8.06
N GLU A 16 -12.59 -28.17 -8.28
CA GLU A 16 -13.96 -27.64 -8.34
C GLU A 16 -14.40 -27.03 -7.01
N ARG A 17 -14.04 -27.66 -5.89
CA ARG A 17 -14.30 -27.12 -4.55
C ARG A 17 -13.53 -25.82 -4.30
N VAL A 18 -12.28 -25.70 -4.74
CA VAL A 18 -11.52 -24.43 -4.70
C VAL A 18 -12.19 -23.34 -5.52
N ARG A 19 -12.64 -23.65 -6.75
CA ARG A 19 -13.38 -22.68 -7.58
C ARG A 19 -14.69 -22.24 -6.93
N ARG A 20 -15.37 -23.15 -6.21
CA ARG A 20 -16.57 -22.81 -5.43
C ARG A 20 -16.22 -21.87 -4.27
N LEU A 21 -15.15 -22.16 -3.53
CA LEU A 21 -14.63 -21.29 -2.46
C LEU A 21 -14.33 -19.87 -2.97
N GLU A 22 -13.63 -19.74 -4.09
CA GLU A 22 -13.30 -18.45 -4.70
C GLU A 22 -14.57 -17.68 -5.10
N ARG A 23 -15.51 -18.34 -5.76
CA ARG A 23 -16.79 -17.73 -6.17
C ARG A 23 -17.59 -17.23 -4.96
N LEU A 24 -17.72 -18.05 -3.93
CA LEU A 24 -18.45 -17.69 -2.71
C LEU A 24 -17.75 -16.55 -1.97
N THR A 25 -16.41 -16.51 -1.97
CA THR A 25 -15.64 -15.42 -1.38
C THR A 25 -15.92 -14.09 -2.08
N THR A 26 -15.95 -14.08 -3.42
CA THR A 26 -16.31 -12.90 -4.21
C THR A 26 -17.76 -12.48 -3.98
N GLN A 27 -18.69 -13.44 -3.90
CA GLN A 27 -20.10 -13.16 -3.61
C GLN A 27 -20.27 -12.53 -2.23
N ARG A 28 -19.59 -13.05 -1.21
CA ARG A 28 -19.58 -12.46 0.14
C ARG A 28 -19.11 -11.02 0.12
N GLN A 29 -18.02 -10.70 -0.60
CA GLN A 29 -17.53 -9.33 -0.72
C GLN A 29 -18.58 -8.40 -1.37
N GLY A 30 -19.25 -8.87 -2.43
CA GLY A 30 -20.33 -8.12 -3.07
C GLY A 30 -21.52 -7.88 -2.14
N LEU A 31 -21.98 -8.91 -1.43
CA LEU A 31 -23.08 -8.80 -0.48
C LEU A 31 -22.73 -7.88 0.71
N ALA A 32 -21.48 -7.93 1.19
CA ALA A 32 -21.03 -7.06 2.28
C ALA A 32 -21.09 -5.58 1.89
N LEU A 33 -20.71 -5.23 0.67
CA LEU A 33 -20.85 -3.86 0.14
C LEU A 33 -22.32 -3.44 0.03
N GLN A 34 -23.19 -4.34 -0.44
CA GLN A 34 -24.63 -4.06 -0.54
C GLN A 34 -25.30 -3.89 0.82
N LEU A 35 -24.88 -4.68 1.83
CA LEU A 35 -25.37 -4.55 3.20
C LEU A 35 -24.95 -3.21 3.81
N ASP A 36 -23.70 -2.78 3.61
CA ASP A 36 -23.23 -1.46 4.06
C ASP A 36 -24.02 -0.31 3.39
N GLU A 37 -24.21 -0.38 2.07
CA GLU A 37 -25.00 0.60 1.31
C GLU A 37 -26.45 0.70 1.82
N VAL A 38 -27.12 -0.45 1.99
CA VAL A 38 -28.50 -0.49 2.51
C VAL A 38 -28.56 -0.01 3.96
N GLY A 39 -27.57 -0.34 4.77
CA GLY A 39 -27.46 0.12 6.15
C GLY A 39 -27.37 1.65 6.25
N GLN A 40 -26.49 2.27 5.45
CA GLN A 40 -26.37 3.72 5.38
C GLN A 40 -27.67 4.38 4.90
N LEU A 41 -28.28 3.83 3.84
CA LEU A 41 -29.54 4.36 3.32
C LEU A 41 -30.70 4.24 4.32
N LEU A 42 -30.73 3.18 5.13
CA LEU A 42 -31.72 3.03 6.19
C LEU A 42 -31.58 4.11 7.25
N VAL A 43 -30.35 4.42 7.68
CA VAL A 43 -30.09 5.52 8.63
C VAL A 43 -30.57 6.85 8.07
N GLU A 44 -30.22 7.17 6.82
CA GLU A 44 -30.67 8.41 6.16
C GLU A 44 -32.20 8.49 6.05
N LEU A 45 -32.87 7.39 5.70
CA LEU A 45 -34.33 7.34 5.60
C LEU A 45 -35.01 7.45 6.97
N GLU A 46 -34.41 6.89 8.01
CA GLU A 46 -34.90 7.00 9.39
C GLU A 46 -34.80 8.44 9.92
N GLU A 47 -33.68 9.12 9.68
CA GLU A 47 -33.51 10.54 10.02
C GLU A 47 -34.53 11.42 9.28
N ARG A 48 -34.66 11.23 7.97
CA ARG A 48 -35.65 11.96 7.15
C ARG A 48 -37.07 11.70 7.63
N LEU A 49 -37.42 10.45 7.94
CA LEU A 49 -38.76 10.15 8.44
C LEU A 49 -39.05 10.88 9.76
N ALA A 50 -38.07 10.97 10.66
CA ALA A 50 -38.22 11.69 11.92
C ALA A 50 -38.45 13.20 11.71
N GLU A 51 -37.81 13.81 10.70
CA GLU A 51 -38.05 15.20 10.31
C GLU A 51 -39.48 15.41 9.79
N GLU A 52 -39.91 14.58 8.84
CA GLU A 52 -41.26 14.65 8.24
C GLU A 52 -42.35 14.43 9.31
N GLU A 53 -42.16 13.48 10.23
CA GLU A 53 -43.09 13.22 11.35
C GLU A 53 -43.16 14.39 12.33
N LYS A 54 -42.04 15.08 12.57
CA LYS A 54 -42.00 16.28 13.41
C LYS A 54 -42.77 17.44 12.77
N ASP A 55 -42.66 17.62 11.46
CA ASP A 55 -43.40 18.68 10.76
C ASP A 55 -44.91 18.39 10.69
N VAL A 56 -45.31 17.13 10.49
CA VAL A 56 -46.70 16.68 10.68
C VAL A 56 -47.18 17.02 12.10
N SER A 57 -46.42 16.63 13.14
CA SER A 57 -46.79 16.88 14.55
C SER A 57 -46.93 18.37 14.88
N ARG A 58 -46.05 19.23 14.35
CA ARG A 58 -46.14 20.69 14.52
C ARG A 58 -47.41 21.28 13.90
N LEU A 59 -47.84 20.78 12.74
CA LEU A 59 -49.08 21.23 12.08
C LEU A 59 -50.34 20.71 12.79
N GLU A 60 -50.27 19.51 13.37
CA GLU A 60 -51.37 18.90 14.14
C GLU A 60 -51.56 19.54 15.53
N SER A 61 -50.49 19.75 16.29
CA SER A 61 -50.51 20.26 17.68
C SER A 61 -50.84 21.76 17.83
N GLY A 62 -51.06 22.48 16.72
CA GLY A 62 -51.53 23.86 16.76
C GLY A 62 -50.46 24.91 17.07
N GLY A 63 -49.16 24.60 16.89
CA GLY A 63 -48.02 25.49 17.15
C GLY A 63 -47.93 26.78 16.30
N PHE A 64 -48.97 27.12 15.55
CA PHE A 64 -49.09 28.32 14.71
C PHE A 64 -50.44 29.05 14.90
N THR A 65 -51.04 28.97 16.08
CA THR A 65 -52.29 29.68 16.42
C THR A 65 -52.21 31.20 16.22
N ALA A 66 -51.01 31.81 16.29
CA ALA A 66 -50.82 33.25 16.05
C ALA A 66 -50.66 33.65 14.55
N PHE A 67 -50.35 32.73 13.64
CA PHE A 67 -50.11 33.03 12.21
C PHE A 67 -51.23 32.54 11.29
N LEU A 68 -52.07 31.61 11.74
CA LEU A 68 -53.10 30.93 10.92
C LEU A 68 -54.49 31.55 11.01
N ALA A 69 -54.65 32.71 11.65
CA ALA A 69 -55.96 33.35 11.85
C ALA A 69 -56.69 33.78 10.54
N GLY A 70 -56.10 33.58 9.35
CA GLY A 70 -56.71 33.95 8.06
C GLY A 70 -56.76 32.87 6.96
N LEU A 71 -56.26 31.64 7.17
CA LEU A 71 -56.01 30.68 6.08
C LEU A 71 -56.28 29.21 6.44
N ALA A 72 -57.49 28.89 6.94
CA ALA A 72 -57.87 27.53 7.30
C ALA A 72 -57.69 26.51 6.14
N GLY A 73 -57.99 26.90 4.90
CA GLY A 73 -57.81 26.04 3.71
C GLY A 73 -56.36 25.70 3.37
N SER A 74 -55.39 26.58 3.64
CA SER A 74 -53.97 26.28 3.36
C SER A 74 -53.33 25.37 4.40
N LYS A 75 -53.90 25.28 5.60
CA LYS A 75 -53.38 24.42 6.68
C LYS A 75 -53.67 22.95 6.38
N GLU A 76 -54.90 22.66 5.95
CA GLU A 76 -55.33 21.30 5.61
C GLU A 76 -54.56 20.76 4.39
N GLU A 77 -54.37 21.59 3.36
CA GLU A 77 -53.57 21.24 2.19
C GLU A 77 -52.10 20.95 2.55
N ARG A 78 -51.48 21.80 3.39
CA ARG A 78 -50.11 21.55 3.88
C ARG A 78 -50.02 20.28 4.71
N LEU A 79 -50.94 20.06 5.65
CA LEU A 79 -50.94 18.84 6.46
C LEU A 79 -51.10 17.58 5.60
N ALA A 80 -51.94 17.62 4.56
CA ALA A 80 -52.08 16.51 3.63
C ALA A 80 -50.78 16.24 2.86
N LYS A 81 -50.07 17.30 2.47
CA LYS A 81 -48.76 17.21 1.80
C LYS A 81 -47.70 16.58 2.71
N GLU A 82 -47.48 17.11 3.91
CA GLU A 82 -46.48 16.56 4.86
C GLU A 82 -46.79 15.10 5.22
N ARG A 83 -48.07 14.74 5.40
CA ARG A 83 -48.47 13.33 5.63
C ARG A 83 -48.15 12.44 4.43
N ALA A 84 -48.34 12.92 3.21
CA ALA A 84 -47.98 12.18 2.01
C ALA A 84 -46.47 12.02 1.87
N GLU A 85 -45.68 13.04 2.21
CA GLU A 85 -44.21 13.00 2.22
C GLU A 85 -43.70 11.99 3.27
N ALA A 86 -44.18 12.06 4.52
CA ALA A 86 -43.88 11.08 5.55
C ALA A 86 -44.26 9.64 5.13
N GLN A 87 -45.45 9.44 4.55
CA GLN A 87 -45.89 8.12 4.09
C GLN A 87 -45.01 7.58 2.96
N ALA A 88 -44.56 8.44 2.05
CA ALA A 88 -43.65 8.04 0.97
C ALA A 88 -42.28 7.61 1.52
N VAL A 89 -41.75 8.31 2.53
CA VAL A 89 -40.50 7.92 3.20
C VAL A 89 -40.68 6.58 3.93
N ARG A 90 -41.79 6.36 4.65
CA ARG A 90 -42.09 5.07 5.30
C ARG A 90 -42.10 3.90 4.31
N GLN A 91 -42.78 4.05 3.17
CA GLN A 91 -42.82 3.01 2.16
C GLN A 91 -41.43 2.66 1.61
N ARG A 92 -40.57 3.66 1.39
CA ARG A 92 -39.18 3.44 0.96
C ARG A 92 -38.37 2.70 2.02
N LEU A 93 -38.53 3.11 3.27
CA LEU A 93 -37.85 2.52 4.42
C LEU A 93 -38.27 1.05 4.62
N ASP A 94 -39.56 0.72 4.52
CA ASP A 94 -40.05 -0.66 4.56
C ASP A 94 -39.49 -1.51 3.41
N GLY A 95 -39.40 -0.93 2.21
CA GLY A 95 -38.76 -1.56 1.06
C GLY A 95 -37.28 -1.87 1.29
N GLN A 96 -36.52 -0.92 1.85
CA GLN A 96 -35.11 -1.13 2.17
C GLN A 96 -34.89 -2.12 3.32
N ARG A 97 -35.78 -2.15 4.33
CA ARG A 97 -35.74 -3.17 5.40
C ARG A 97 -35.99 -4.58 4.85
N SER A 98 -36.93 -4.70 3.90
CA SER A 98 -37.17 -5.98 3.22
C SER A 98 -35.95 -6.41 2.39
N ARG A 99 -35.32 -5.46 1.67
CA ARG A 99 -34.07 -5.70 0.94
C ARG A 99 -32.94 -6.13 1.88
N LEU A 100 -32.78 -5.48 3.03
CA LEU A 100 -31.81 -5.85 4.05
C LEU A 100 -31.99 -7.31 4.48
N GLY A 101 -33.22 -7.72 4.84
CA GLY A 101 -33.50 -9.10 5.25
C GLY A 101 -33.21 -10.15 4.16
N TRP A 102 -33.44 -9.83 2.88
CA TRP A 102 -33.04 -10.70 1.77
C TRP A 102 -31.52 -10.81 1.66
N LEU A 103 -30.79 -9.69 1.73
CA LEU A 103 -29.33 -9.67 1.67
C LEU A 103 -28.69 -10.40 2.85
N GLU A 104 -29.26 -10.29 4.05
CA GLU A 104 -28.82 -11.03 5.23
C GLU A 104 -29.03 -12.54 5.08
N THR A 105 -30.16 -12.94 4.48
CA THR A 105 -30.44 -14.35 4.16
C THR A 105 -29.46 -14.90 3.13
N ASP A 106 -29.20 -14.15 2.06
CA ASP A 106 -28.24 -14.50 1.03
C ASP A 106 -26.82 -14.60 1.62
N MET A 107 -26.44 -13.65 2.49
CA MET A 107 -25.16 -13.67 3.19
C MET A 107 -25.02 -14.92 4.07
N ALA A 108 -26.04 -15.26 4.84
CA ALA A 108 -26.04 -16.47 5.67
C ALA A 108 -25.88 -17.75 4.82
N ALA A 109 -26.53 -17.81 3.67
CA ALA A 109 -26.38 -18.93 2.73
C ALA A 109 -24.96 -19.01 2.14
N VAL A 110 -24.37 -17.87 1.77
CA VAL A 110 -22.97 -17.80 1.28
C VAL A 110 -21.98 -18.22 2.37
N GLU A 111 -22.14 -17.74 3.60
CA GLU A 111 -21.29 -18.12 4.74
C GLU A 111 -21.39 -19.61 5.07
N SER A 112 -22.59 -20.19 5.04
CA SER A 112 -22.77 -21.64 5.17
C SER A 112 -22.05 -22.39 4.05
N GLY A 113 -22.16 -21.91 2.81
CA GLY A 113 -21.45 -22.50 1.68
C GLY A 113 -19.94 -22.40 1.83
N LEU A 114 -19.41 -21.28 2.35
CA LEU A 114 -17.98 -21.09 2.63
C LEU A 114 -17.49 -22.06 3.69
N ALA A 115 -18.26 -22.31 4.74
CA ALA A 115 -17.93 -23.28 5.78
C ALA A 115 -17.77 -24.71 5.22
N GLU A 116 -18.60 -25.12 4.25
CA GLU A 116 -18.49 -26.44 3.58
C GLU A 116 -17.21 -26.62 2.76
N VAL A 117 -16.65 -25.53 2.21
CA VAL A 117 -15.48 -25.57 1.32
C VAL A 117 -14.25 -24.89 1.92
N GLY A 118 -14.27 -24.58 3.22
CA GLY A 118 -13.19 -23.84 3.89
C GLY A 118 -11.82 -24.52 3.78
N THR A 119 -11.79 -25.86 3.80
CA THR A 119 -10.58 -26.68 3.68
C THR A 119 -10.18 -27.01 2.25
N ALA A 120 -10.97 -26.60 1.24
CA ALA A 120 -10.79 -27.04 -0.14
C ALA A 120 -9.40 -26.69 -0.71
N ARG A 121 -8.84 -25.54 -0.32
CA ARG A 121 -7.50 -25.12 -0.76
C ARG A 121 -6.40 -26.00 -0.16
N GLU A 122 -6.50 -26.35 1.11
CA GLU A 122 -5.55 -27.21 1.81
C GLU A 122 -5.62 -28.65 1.28
N GLU A 123 -6.83 -29.17 1.08
CA GLU A 123 -7.07 -30.49 0.49
C GLU A 123 -6.48 -30.59 -0.93
N TYR A 124 -6.72 -29.57 -1.76
CA TYR A 124 -6.16 -29.51 -3.11
C TYR A 124 -4.63 -29.46 -3.10
N ALA A 125 -4.03 -28.65 -2.22
CA ALA A 125 -2.57 -28.57 -2.08
C ALA A 125 -1.97 -29.92 -1.64
N ALA A 126 -2.57 -30.59 -0.66
CA ALA A 126 -2.11 -31.89 -0.19
C ALA A 126 -2.19 -32.98 -1.29
N LEU A 127 -3.24 -32.94 -2.13
CA LEU A 127 -3.35 -33.84 -3.28
C LEU A 127 -2.28 -33.57 -4.33
N LEU A 128 -1.96 -32.31 -4.62
CA LEU A 128 -0.88 -31.95 -5.54
C LEU A 128 0.48 -32.45 -5.04
N GLU A 129 0.80 -32.27 -3.76
CA GLU A 129 2.02 -32.79 -3.14
C GLU A 129 2.08 -34.33 -3.18
N ARG A 130 0.94 -34.99 -2.97
CA ARG A 130 0.86 -36.45 -3.09
C ARG A 130 1.11 -36.90 -4.53
N LYS A 131 0.52 -36.24 -5.54
CA LYS A 131 0.76 -36.56 -6.95
C LYS A 131 2.21 -36.33 -7.33
N GLU A 132 2.81 -35.23 -6.89
CA GLU A 132 4.23 -34.94 -7.10
C GLU A 132 5.13 -36.05 -6.55
N ARG A 133 4.92 -36.48 -5.30
CA ARG A 133 5.66 -37.60 -4.71
C ARG A 133 5.53 -38.88 -5.52
N MET A 134 4.30 -39.22 -5.94
CA MET A 134 4.07 -40.41 -6.77
C MET A 134 4.84 -40.36 -8.09
N LEU A 135 4.89 -39.20 -8.76
CA LEU A 135 5.64 -39.02 -10.01
C LEU A 135 7.15 -39.15 -9.82
N VAL A 136 7.68 -38.61 -8.71
CA VAL A 136 9.11 -38.71 -8.37
C VAL A 136 9.49 -40.15 -8.04
N GLU A 137 8.73 -40.81 -7.17
CA GLU A 137 8.99 -42.17 -6.70
C GLU A 137 8.82 -43.22 -7.82
N SER A 138 7.87 -43.01 -8.74
CA SER A 138 7.66 -43.91 -9.87
C SER A 138 8.72 -43.77 -10.97
N GLY A 139 9.61 -42.77 -10.87
CA GLY A 139 10.58 -42.44 -11.92
C GLY A 139 9.94 -41.90 -13.20
N ASP A 140 8.75 -41.31 -13.11
CA ASP A 140 8.09 -40.66 -14.25
C ASP A 140 8.97 -39.49 -14.73
N PRO A 141 9.16 -39.28 -16.06
CA PRO A 141 9.93 -38.15 -16.57
C PRO A 141 9.49 -36.80 -16.00
N ARG A 142 8.19 -36.63 -15.72
CA ARG A 142 7.62 -35.42 -15.09
C ARG A 142 8.15 -35.21 -13.67
N GLY A 143 8.42 -36.28 -12.92
CA GLY A 143 8.99 -36.20 -11.56
C GLY A 143 10.37 -35.54 -11.54
N ARG A 144 11.19 -35.77 -12.57
CA ARG A 144 12.49 -35.09 -12.71
C ARG A 144 12.33 -33.60 -12.99
N GLU A 145 11.41 -33.24 -13.87
CA GLU A 145 11.10 -31.84 -14.18
C GLU A 145 10.52 -31.11 -12.95
N LEU A 146 9.62 -31.76 -12.20
CA LEU A 146 9.08 -31.24 -10.94
C LEU A 146 10.17 -30.97 -9.90
N THR A 147 11.15 -31.89 -9.78
CA THR A 147 12.30 -31.70 -8.88
C THR A 147 13.17 -30.51 -9.29
N ASP A 148 13.38 -30.30 -10.60
CA ASP A 148 14.11 -29.14 -11.11
C ASP A 148 13.36 -27.82 -10.85
N ILE A 149 12.05 -27.82 -11.12
CA ILE A 149 11.17 -26.68 -10.84
C ILE A 149 11.18 -26.34 -9.34
N ALA A 150 11.10 -27.34 -8.45
CA ALA A 150 11.15 -27.12 -7.01
C ALA A 150 12.45 -26.44 -6.56
N LYS A 151 13.60 -26.86 -7.11
CA LYS A 151 14.89 -26.21 -6.85
C LYS A 151 14.90 -24.76 -7.34
N ARG A 152 14.50 -24.54 -8.59
CA ARG A 152 14.45 -23.20 -9.19
C ARG A 152 13.48 -22.27 -8.45
N LEU A 153 12.37 -22.79 -7.93
CA LEU A 153 11.45 -22.02 -7.09
C LEU A 153 12.10 -21.63 -5.76
N ALA A 154 12.84 -22.54 -5.12
CA ALA A 154 13.56 -22.23 -3.89
C ALA A 154 14.65 -21.16 -4.13
N ASP A 155 15.43 -21.29 -5.20
CA ASP A 155 16.45 -20.32 -5.59
C ASP A 155 15.80 -18.96 -5.91
N THR A 156 14.75 -18.94 -6.73
CA THR A 156 14.02 -17.70 -7.07
C THR A 156 13.41 -17.04 -5.83
N ALA A 157 12.94 -17.82 -4.85
CA ALA A 157 12.39 -17.28 -3.61
C ALA A 157 13.47 -16.69 -2.69
N ALA A 158 14.68 -17.25 -2.70
CA ALA A 158 15.83 -16.62 -2.04
C ALA A 158 16.20 -15.31 -2.74
N ASP A 159 16.36 -15.34 -4.06
CA ASP A 159 16.68 -14.15 -4.87
C ASP A 159 15.66 -13.03 -4.66
N LEU A 160 14.36 -13.33 -4.68
CA LEU A 160 13.31 -12.34 -4.43
C LEU A 160 13.47 -11.64 -3.08
N ARG A 161 13.77 -12.41 -2.03
CA ARG A 161 13.94 -11.87 -0.68
C ARG A 161 15.15 -10.94 -0.61
N GLU A 162 16.30 -11.38 -1.12
CA GLU A 162 17.55 -10.61 -1.12
C GLU A 162 17.41 -9.32 -1.96
N HIS A 163 16.67 -9.37 -3.08
CA HIS A 163 16.41 -8.17 -3.89
C HIS A 163 15.47 -7.19 -3.21
N GLU A 164 14.48 -7.66 -2.44
CA GLU A 164 13.60 -6.81 -1.65
C GLU A 164 14.35 -6.14 -0.49
N GLU A 165 15.20 -6.89 0.21
CA GLU A 165 16.09 -6.37 1.27
C GLU A 165 17.01 -5.27 0.72
N ALA A 166 17.66 -5.52 -0.43
CA ALA A 166 18.48 -4.52 -1.11
C ALA A 166 17.67 -3.31 -1.59
N HIS A 167 16.44 -3.51 -2.08
CA HIS A 167 15.57 -2.42 -2.52
C HIS A 167 15.15 -1.52 -1.35
N GLN A 168 14.81 -2.11 -0.21
CA GLN A 168 14.46 -1.39 1.01
C GLN A 168 15.66 -0.57 1.52
N ALA A 169 16.85 -1.20 1.63
CA ALA A 169 18.08 -0.51 2.01
C ALA A 169 18.44 0.62 1.02
N GLY A 170 18.20 0.41 -0.27
CA GLY A 170 18.41 1.42 -1.30
C GLY A 170 17.47 2.61 -1.18
N THR A 171 16.20 2.36 -0.84
CA THR A 171 15.21 3.40 -0.59
C THR A 171 15.57 4.24 0.64
N GLU A 172 16.03 3.60 1.71
CA GLU A 172 16.53 4.27 2.91
C GLU A 172 17.79 5.11 2.62
N ALA A 173 18.75 4.55 1.86
CA ALA A 173 19.92 5.28 1.42
C ALA A 173 19.55 6.49 0.53
N ALA A 174 18.57 6.35 -0.37
CA ALA A 174 18.11 7.44 -1.22
C ALA A 174 17.52 8.58 -0.40
N GLN A 175 16.72 8.27 0.62
CA GLN A 175 16.17 9.25 1.54
C GLN A 175 17.26 9.96 2.34
N ALA A 176 18.22 9.19 2.89
CA ALA A 176 19.32 9.75 3.67
C ALA A 176 20.23 10.66 2.85
N VAL A 177 20.61 10.25 1.63
CA VAL A 177 21.40 11.09 0.70
C VAL A 177 20.59 12.32 0.27
N GLY A 178 19.28 12.18 0.06
CA GLY A 178 18.38 13.31 -0.22
C GLY A 178 18.34 14.36 0.90
N GLN A 179 18.39 13.93 2.17
CA GLN A 179 18.47 14.84 3.32
C GLN A 179 19.79 15.63 3.34
N VAL A 180 20.90 15.02 2.92
CA VAL A 180 22.19 15.72 2.76
C VAL A 180 22.07 16.80 1.67
N LEU A 181 21.48 16.47 0.51
CA LEU A 181 21.25 17.45 -0.56
C LEU A 181 20.35 18.62 -0.10
N HIS A 182 19.30 18.33 0.66
CA HIS A 182 18.42 19.36 1.23
C HIS A 182 19.15 20.28 2.20
N SER A 183 20.00 19.71 3.06
CA SER A 183 20.81 20.46 4.03
C SER A 183 21.84 21.35 3.34
N LEU A 184 22.55 20.83 2.32
CA LEU A 184 23.48 21.60 1.49
C LEU A 184 22.79 22.71 0.69
N GLY A 185 21.58 22.46 0.17
CA GLY A 185 20.77 23.45 -0.53
C GLY A 185 20.32 24.59 0.38
N SER A 186 19.89 24.26 1.60
CA SER A 186 19.50 25.23 2.63
C SER A 186 20.69 26.10 3.07
N ALA A 187 21.88 25.50 3.23
CA ALA A 187 23.11 26.22 3.52
C ALA A 187 23.51 27.22 2.42
N ARG A 188 23.37 26.85 1.12
CA ARG A 188 23.56 27.81 0.00
C ARG A 188 22.54 28.94 0.03
N GLY A 189 21.28 28.65 0.37
CA GLY A 189 20.21 29.65 0.44
C GLY A 189 20.45 30.70 1.53
N ALA A 190 20.84 30.26 2.73
CA ALA A 190 21.20 31.13 3.85
C ALA A 190 22.44 32.01 3.53
N SER A 191 23.49 31.43 2.93
CA SER A 191 24.70 32.16 2.55
C SER A 191 24.43 33.27 1.52
N ARG A 192 23.47 33.09 0.61
CA ARG A 192 23.07 34.12 -0.36
C ARG A 192 22.28 35.27 0.27
N TRP A 193 21.57 35.01 1.37
CA TRP A 193 20.81 36.02 2.12
C TRP A 193 21.74 36.91 2.96
N ASP A 194 22.82 36.35 3.50
CA ASP A 194 23.82 37.08 4.28
C ASP A 194 24.60 38.09 3.41
N MET A 195 24.95 37.72 2.17
CA MET A 195 25.58 38.63 1.20
C MET A 195 24.67 39.79 0.75
N LEU A 196 23.34 39.63 0.83
CA LEU A 196 22.38 40.65 0.39
C LEU A 196 21.89 41.55 1.53
N SER A 197 21.97 41.10 2.78
CA SER A 197 21.44 41.82 3.95
C SER A 197 22.50 42.58 4.77
N GLY A 198 23.79 42.39 4.45
CA GLY A 198 24.86 43.26 4.98
C GLY A 198 25.14 43.09 6.47
N GLY A 199 25.10 41.85 6.98
CA GLY A 199 25.68 41.42 8.26
C GLY A 199 25.11 42.04 9.53
N GLY A 200 24.41 41.23 10.35
CA GLY A 200 24.08 41.66 11.71
C GLY A 200 23.20 40.70 12.52
N GLY A 201 23.82 39.91 13.40
CA GLY A 201 23.28 39.47 14.69
C GLY A 201 22.23 38.35 14.73
N PHE A 202 21.46 38.11 13.67
CA PHE A 202 20.47 37.00 13.60
C PHE A 202 20.88 35.84 12.69
N ALA A 203 21.95 35.99 11.88
CA ALA A 203 22.48 34.93 11.02
C ALA A 203 23.25 33.84 11.80
N ASP A 204 23.90 34.22 12.91
CA ASP A 204 24.87 33.39 13.65
C ASP A 204 24.28 32.15 14.35
N MET A 205 23.02 32.23 14.79
CA MET A 205 22.38 31.15 15.57
C MET A 205 21.70 30.10 14.67
N VAL A 206 21.44 30.46 13.41
CA VAL A 206 20.83 29.60 12.38
C VAL A 206 21.91 28.83 11.63
N GLU A 207 23.09 29.43 11.37
CA GLU A 207 24.17 28.79 10.60
C GLU A 207 24.85 27.62 11.34
N HIS A 208 25.03 27.72 12.67
CA HIS A 208 25.61 26.63 13.48
C HIS A 208 24.72 25.38 13.56
N GLY A 209 23.39 25.54 13.52
CA GLY A 209 22.45 24.42 13.54
C GLY A 209 22.42 23.66 12.21
N HIS A 210 22.40 24.38 11.08
CA HIS A 210 22.28 23.76 9.75
C HIS A 210 23.53 23.02 9.28
N LEU A 211 24.73 23.49 9.64
CA LEU A 211 25.98 22.80 9.31
C LEU A 211 26.15 21.52 10.14
N ARG A 212 25.85 21.56 11.46
CA ARG A 212 25.89 20.36 12.30
C ARG A 212 24.87 19.31 11.84
N ASN A 213 23.69 19.75 11.41
CA ASN A 213 22.69 18.88 10.80
C ASN A 213 23.17 18.26 9.48
N ALA A 214 24.01 18.95 8.69
CA ALA A 214 24.56 18.41 7.45
C ALA A 214 25.63 17.31 7.68
N ASP A 215 26.47 17.46 8.70
CA ASP A 215 27.45 16.43 9.10
C ASP A 215 26.74 15.19 9.69
N GLU A 216 25.79 15.40 10.60
CA GLU A 216 24.95 14.31 11.14
C GLU A 216 24.17 13.58 10.02
N ALA A 217 23.61 14.33 9.06
CA ALA A 217 22.96 13.76 7.89
C ALA A 217 23.93 12.98 6.98
N ALA A 218 25.18 13.46 6.83
CA ALA A 218 26.19 12.77 6.02
C ALA A 218 26.63 11.43 6.66
N TRP A 219 26.80 11.38 7.98
CA TRP A 219 27.06 10.13 8.70
C TRP A 219 25.88 9.15 8.61
N HIS A 220 24.65 9.66 8.72
CA HIS A 220 23.46 8.85 8.52
C HIS A 220 23.37 8.29 7.08
N ALA A 221 23.69 9.13 6.08
CA ALA A 221 23.76 8.71 4.69
C ALA A 221 24.85 7.66 4.46
N GLN A 222 26.05 7.84 5.01
CA GLN A 222 27.12 6.83 4.90
C GLN A 222 26.70 5.51 5.54
N ARG A 223 26.11 5.53 6.74
CA ARG A 223 25.61 4.30 7.38
C ARG A 223 24.57 3.60 6.52
N SER A 224 23.66 4.35 5.90
CA SER A 224 22.62 3.79 5.02
C SER A 224 23.22 3.19 3.74
N LEU A 225 24.24 3.84 3.18
CA LEU A 225 25.02 3.32 2.05
C LEU A 225 25.81 2.06 2.40
N ASP A 226 26.33 1.95 3.62
CA ASP A 226 27.02 0.75 4.11
C ASP A 226 26.04 -0.42 4.32
N VAL A 227 24.79 -0.16 4.71
CA VAL A 227 23.71 -1.16 4.72
C VAL A 227 23.44 -1.60 3.29
N LEU A 228 23.12 -0.66 2.39
CA LEU A 228 22.87 -0.96 0.97
C LEU A 228 24.01 -1.77 0.34
N SER A 229 25.26 -1.42 0.64
CA SER A 229 26.43 -2.15 0.14
C SER A 229 26.50 -3.60 0.61
N ARG A 230 26.01 -3.91 1.82
CA ARG A 230 25.96 -5.28 2.34
C ARG A 230 24.85 -6.07 1.67
N GLU A 231 23.64 -5.50 1.59
CA GLU A 231 22.52 -6.15 0.90
C GLU A 231 22.82 -6.39 -0.59
N LEU A 232 23.50 -5.44 -1.25
CA LEU A 232 23.97 -5.63 -2.63
C LEU A 232 25.00 -6.75 -2.76
N ALA A 233 25.83 -6.98 -1.73
CA ALA A 233 26.83 -8.04 -1.76
C ALA A 233 26.18 -9.44 -1.70
N ASP A 234 25.02 -9.56 -1.06
CA ASP A 234 24.25 -10.82 -0.99
C ASP A 234 23.74 -11.21 -2.38
N ILE A 235 23.34 -10.24 -3.21
CA ILE A 235 22.99 -10.46 -4.63
C ILE A 235 24.19 -10.40 -5.59
N GLY A 236 25.43 -10.45 -5.06
CA GLY A 236 26.66 -10.53 -5.85
C GLY A 236 27.21 -9.20 -6.39
N VAL A 237 26.64 -8.06 -6.01
CA VAL A 237 27.09 -6.71 -6.41
C VAL A 237 27.98 -6.12 -5.32
N ARG A 238 29.27 -5.96 -5.62
CA ARG A 238 30.24 -5.35 -4.68
C ARG A 238 30.49 -3.90 -5.04
N VAL A 239 30.05 -2.99 -4.17
CA VAL A 239 30.25 -1.54 -4.27
C VAL A 239 30.73 -1.01 -2.92
N ASN A 240 31.25 0.20 -2.88
CA ASN A 240 31.58 0.89 -1.63
C ASN A 240 31.47 2.42 -1.82
N PRO A 241 30.26 2.96 -2.00
CA PRO A 241 30.07 4.39 -2.15
C PRO A 241 30.47 5.11 -0.85
N GLN A 242 31.20 6.22 -0.99
CA GLN A 242 31.70 7.00 0.12
C GLN A 242 31.16 8.43 0.03
N MET A 243 30.49 8.88 1.09
CA MET A 243 30.07 10.26 1.23
C MET A 243 31.31 11.17 1.28
N PRO A 244 31.32 12.29 0.55
CA PRO A 244 32.39 13.26 0.68
C PRO A 244 32.44 13.81 2.11
N GLU A 245 33.63 14.04 2.63
CA GLU A 245 33.82 14.60 3.97
C GLU A 245 33.15 15.99 4.06
N VAL A 246 32.14 16.09 4.92
CA VAL A 246 31.46 17.36 5.25
C VAL A 246 32.14 17.94 6.50
N ASP A 247 33.40 18.40 6.35
CA ASP A 247 34.11 18.99 7.49
C ASP A 247 33.52 20.35 7.87
N THR A 248 32.68 20.35 8.90
CA THR A 248 32.08 21.55 9.50
C THR A 248 33.05 22.31 10.40
N ARG A 249 34.17 21.71 10.83
CA ARG A 249 35.16 22.36 11.70
C ARG A 249 35.97 23.41 10.95
N TRP A 250 36.27 23.18 9.68
CA TRP A 250 36.90 24.18 8.81
C TRP A 250 36.03 25.42 8.56
N PHE A 251 34.70 25.30 8.62
CA PHE A 251 33.80 26.45 8.52
C PHE A 251 33.88 27.38 9.74
N ALA A 252 34.17 26.84 10.93
CA ALA A 252 34.34 27.62 12.16
C ALA A 252 35.73 28.30 12.24
N ASP A 253 36.79 27.64 11.78
CA ASP A 253 38.16 28.18 11.83
C ASP A 253 38.42 29.34 10.83
N MET A 254 37.54 29.52 9.84
CA MET A 254 37.66 30.53 8.77
C MET A 254 36.81 31.80 8.99
N PHE A 255 36.12 31.92 10.12
CA PHE A 255 35.17 33.02 10.40
C PHE A 255 35.82 34.42 10.53
N PHE A 256 37.15 34.51 10.46
CA PHE A 256 37.91 35.73 10.75
C PHE A 256 38.49 36.50 9.55
N ASP A 257 38.32 36.07 8.28
CA ASP A 257 38.87 36.81 7.12
C ASP A 257 37.89 37.05 5.95
N ASN A 258 37.80 38.32 5.55
CA ASN A 258 36.83 38.89 4.60
C ASN A 258 37.09 38.51 3.11
N ILE A 259 36.01 38.17 2.40
CA ILE A 259 35.79 38.20 0.93
C ILE A 259 36.48 37.13 0.05
N VAL A 260 37.77 36.80 0.20
CA VAL A 260 38.42 35.73 -0.63
C VAL A 260 37.94 34.33 -0.21
N VAL A 261 37.57 34.21 1.05
CA VAL A 261 37.11 32.98 1.72
C VAL A 261 35.72 32.55 1.25
N ASP A 262 34.82 33.49 0.95
CA ASP A 262 33.44 33.21 0.52
C ASP A 262 33.35 32.54 -0.85
N ALA A 263 34.24 32.87 -1.78
CA ALA A 263 34.32 32.23 -3.09
C ALA A 263 34.83 30.79 -3.00
N ILE A 264 35.80 30.54 -2.11
CA ILE A 264 36.34 29.20 -1.83
C ILE A 264 35.28 28.34 -1.11
N LYS A 265 34.54 28.92 -0.15
CA LYS A 265 33.38 28.32 0.53
C LYS A 265 32.31 27.89 -0.47
N HIS A 266 31.90 28.79 -1.37
CA HIS A 266 30.92 28.50 -2.42
C HIS A 266 31.39 27.40 -3.39
N GLN A 267 32.64 27.44 -3.84
CA GLN A 267 33.18 26.40 -4.74
C GLN A 267 33.24 25.03 -4.07
N ARG A 268 33.59 24.95 -2.77
CA ARG A 268 33.63 23.67 -2.05
C ARG A 268 32.23 23.10 -1.80
N ILE A 269 31.25 23.94 -1.40
CA ILE A 269 29.83 23.52 -1.26
C ILE A 269 29.23 23.10 -2.62
N ALA A 270 29.66 23.73 -3.72
CA ALA A 270 29.27 23.30 -5.06
C ALA A 270 29.82 21.90 -5.37
N ARG A 271 31.13 21.66 -5.21
CA ARG A 271 31.76 20.35 -5.45
C ARG A 271 31.22 19.23 -4.56
N THR A 272 31.04 19.49 -3.25
CA THR A 272 30.42 18.50 -2.34
C THR A 272 28.99 18.22 -2.76
N GLY A 273 28.23 19.23 -3.17
CA GLY A 273 26.87 19.03 -3.69
C GLY A 273 26.83 18.23 -4.99
N GLU A 274 27.78 18.44 -5.91
CA GLU A 274 27.91 17.65 -7.15
C GLU A 274 28.19 16.16 -6.82
N ALA A 275 29.17 15.87 -5.96
CA ALA A 275 29.49 14.50 -5.55
C ALA A 275 28.31 13.79 -4.85
N VAL A 276 27.60 14.49 -3.95
CA VAL A 276 26.40 13.93 -3.31
C VAL A 276 25.28 13.71 -4.33
N THR A 277 25.18 14.58 -5.35
CA THR A 277 24.20 14.41 -6.44
C THR A 277 24.51 13.18 -7.30
N GLU A 278 25.78 12.91 -7.58
CA GLU A 278 26.21 11.69 -8.27
C GLU A 278 25.86 10.44 -7.48
N ILE A 279 26.12 10.42 -6.16
CA ILE A 279 25.70 9.32 -5.28
C ILE A 279 24.17 9.18 -5.28
N ALA A 280 23.43 10.28 -5.17
CA ALA A 280 21.97 10.26 -5.20
C ALA A 280 21.41 9.71 -6.52
N GLN A 281 22.07 9.99 -7.64
CA GLN A 281 21.71 9.43 -8.94
C GLN A 281 22.01 7.93 -8.97
N TRP A 282 23.21 7.52 -8.55
CA TRP A 282 23.60 6.11 -8.48
C TRP A 282 22.65 5.29 -7.59
N VAL A 283 22.26 5.79 -6.42
CA VAL A 283 21.31 5.09 -5.53
C VAL A 283 19.94 4.96 -6.21
N ARG A 284 19.42 6.01 -6.84
CA ARG A 284 18.13 5.97 -7.54
C ARG A 284 18.14 4.98 -8.71
N ASP A 285 19.21 4.96 -9.50
CA ASP A 285 19.37 4.01 -10.59
C ASP A 285 19.45 2.58 -10.07
N THR A 286 20.17 2.36 -8.96
CA THR A 286 20.25 1.07 -8.27
C THR A 286 18.89 0.60 -7.77
N VAL A 287 18.13 1.44 -7.06
CA VAL A 287 16.77 1.14 -6.59
C VAL A 287 15.85 0.77 -7.77
N THR A 288 15.90 1.54 -8.85
CA THR A 288 15.13 1.27 -10.07
C THR A 288 15.48 -0.09 -10.68
N SER A 289 16.77 -0.42 -10.75
CA SER A 289 17.26 -1.71 -11.25
C SER A 289 16.82 -2.87 -10.35
N LEU A 290 16.88 -2.71 -9.02
CA LEU A 290 16.44 -3.72 -8.05
C LEU A 290 14.95 -4.00 -8.18
N ALA A 291 14.12 -2.96 -8.28
CA ALA A 291 12.68 -3.10 -8.49
C ALA A 291 12.35 -3.82 -9.81
N ALA A 292 13.05 -3.45 -10.90
CA ALA A 292 12.88 -4.12 -12.19
C ALA A 292 13.28 -5.60 -12.14
N ARG A 293 14.39 -5.93 -11.46
CA ARG A 293 14.86 -7.30 -11.30
C ARG A 293 13.93 -8.13 -10.40
N HIS A 294 13.43 -7.54 -9.31
CA HIS A 294 12.44 -8.17 -8.44
C HIS A 294 11.14 -8.50 -9.21
N ALA A 295 10.65 -7.57 -10.05
CA ALA A 295 9.49 -7.82 -10.91
C ALA A 295 9.75 -8.95 -11.93
N GLU A 296 10.95 -9.02 -12.50
CA GLU A 296 11.35 -10.12 -13.39
C GLU A 296 11.37 -11.47 -12.67
N LEU A 297 12.00 -11.55 -11.49
CA LEU A 297 12.01 -12.76 -10.66
C LEU A 297 10.58 -13.18 -10.28
N GLY A 298 9.69 -12.24 -10.01
CA GLY A 298 8.27 -12.49 -9.76
C GLY A 298 7.59 -13.19 -10.94
N ARG A 299 7.82 -12.69 -12.16
CA ARG A 299 7.32 -13.34 -13.39
C ARG A 299 7.90 -14.73 -13.60
N GLN A 300 9.19 -14.93 -13.31
CA GLN A 300 9.85 -16.23 -13.42
C GLN A 300 9.27 -17.25 -12.44
N ARG A 301 9.04 -16.84 -11.18
CA ARG A 301 8.35 -17.66 -10.18
C ARG A 301 6.97 -18.05 -10.67
N ASP A 302 6.19 -17.11 -11.18
CA ASP A 302 4.81 -17.38 -11.62
C ASP A 302 4.78 -18.35 -12.83
N GLN A 303 5.75 -18.24 -13.75
CA GLN A 303 5.93 -19.20 -14.85
C GLN A 303 6.29 -20.61 -14.33
N LEU A 304 7.18 -20.70 -13.34
CA LEU A 304 7.56 -21.98 -12.72
C LEU A 304 6.37 -22.64 -12.01
N VAL A 305 5.58 -21.85 -11.28
CA VAL A 305 4.36 -22.33 -10.61
C VAL A 305 3.35 -22.83 -11.64
N ALA A 306 3.09 -22.06 -12.70
CA ALA A 306 2.18 -22.47 -13.77
C ALA A 306 2.65 -23.78 -14.44
N ARG A 307 3.96 -23.90 -14.72
CA ARG A 307 4.53 -25.11 -15.30
C ARG A 307 4.40 -26.32 -14.36
N ARG A 308 4.62 -26.14 -13.05
CA ARG A 308 4.39 -27.18 -12.05
C ARG A 308 2.94 -27.66 -12.06
N GLU A 309 1.98 -26.73 -12.11
CA GLU A 309 0.56 -27.08 -12.17
C GLU A 309 0.19 -27.81 -13.46
N GLU A 310 0.73 -27.43 -14.62
CA GLU A 310 0.53 -28.14 -15.88
C GLU A 310 1.01 -29.60 -15.80
N LEU A 311 2.21 -29.82 -15.25
CA LEU A 311 2.76 -31.17 -15.09
C LEU A 311 1.91 -32.02 -14.14
N LEU A 312 1.39 -31.42 -13.07
CA LEU A 312 0.50 -32.07 -12.12
C LEU A 312 -0.94 -32.20 -12.62
N ALA A 313 -1.34 -31.50 -13.68
CA ALA A 313 -2.64 -31.64 -14.31
C ALA A 313 -2.64 -32.62 -15.50
N SER A 314 -1.47 -32.85 -16.11
CA SER A 314 -1.22 -33.90 -17.12
C SER A 314 -1.20 -35.30 -16.51
#